data_AF-A0A3E2B2I5-F1
#
_entry.id   AF-A0A3E2B2I5-F1
#
_cell.length_a   1.000
_cell.length_b   1.000
_cell.length_c   1.000
_cell.angle_alpha   90.00
_cell.angle_beta   90.00
_cell.angle_gamma   90.00
#
_symmetry.space_group_name_H-M   'P 1'
#
loop_
_entity.id
_entity.type
_entity.pdbx_description
1 polymer ?
#
loop_
_entity_poly.entity_id
_entity_poly.type
_entity_poly.pdbx_seq_one_letter_code
_entity_poly.pdbx_strand_id
1 'polypeptide(L)'
;MGKDGATMTISEKVAYLKGLADGLDLQEKPSKEGKLIAKIIDILEDVGFAVEDLEVEVEALTDEVESVAEDLSDVETMVFEDWEDEDDEDACGGGCCCSSLDDDDFFEIECPSCGEDIVIDESILDIGEVTCPNCGDKFSMDLVDEAEAEDEE
;
A
#
# COMPACT_ATOMS: atom_id res chain seq x y z
N MET A 1 -4.73 -17.57 29.53
CA MET A 1 -3.98 -18.82 29.27
C MET A 1 -4.90 -19.85 28.66
N GLY A 2 -5.17 -19.73 27.36
CA GLY A 2 -5.96 -20.70 26.59
C GLY A 2 -5.02 -21.60 25.82
N LYS A 3 -4.76 -22.78 26.38
CA LYS A 3 -4.03 -23.94 25.84
C LYS A 3 -3.66 -23.83 24.35
N ASP A 4 -2.41 -23.46 24.10
CA ASP A 4 -1.67 -23.85 22.91
C ASP A 4 -1.57 -25.39 22.95
N GLY A 5 -2.54 -26.07 22.35
CA GLY A 5 -2.31 -27.44 21.94
C GLY A 5 -1.16 -27.38 20.94
N ALA A 6 0.01 -27.88 21.34
CA ALA A 6 1.24 -27.86 20.54
C ALA A 6 0.92 -28.03 19.05
N THR A 7 1.06 -26.94 18.29
CA THR A 7 0.88 -26.93 16.85
C THR A 7 1.98 -27.78 16.24
N MET A 8 1.67 -29.05 15.94
CA MET A 8 2.64 -29.97 15.35
C MET A 8 3.19 -29.41 14.02
N THR A 9 4.51 -29.53 13.82
CA THR A 9 5.18 -29.15 12.56
C THR A 9 4.70 -30.06 11.43
N ILE A 10 4.94 -29.65 10.18
CA ILE A 10 4.56 -30.45 9.02
C ILE A 10 5.30 -31.79 9.05
N SER A 11 6.60 -31.80 9.39
CA SER A 11 7.40 -33.02 9.54
C SER A 11 6.84 -33.95 10.63
N GLU A 12 6.38 -33.42 11.77
CA GLU A 12 5.74 -34.22 12.83
C GLU A 12 4.42 -34.86 12.37
N LYS A 13 3.60 -34.12 11.61
CA LYS A 13 2.35 -34.62 11.03
C LYS A 13 2.61 -35.70 9.98
N VAL A 14 3.65 -35.54 9.18
CA VAL A 14 4.05 -36.53 8.16
C VAL A 14 4.64 -37.78 8.80
N ALA A 15 5.44 -37.64 9.87
CA ALA A 15 5.95 -38.77 10.65
C ALA A 15 4.81 -39.58 11.30
N TYR A 16 3.78 -38.90 11.82
CA TYR A 16 2.58 -39.54 12.31
C TYR A 16 1.84 -40.32 11.21
N LEU A 17 1.69 -39.73 10.01
CA LEU A 17 1.10 -40.41 8.85
C LEU A 17 1.91 -41.62 8.39
N LYS A 18 3.25 -41.55 8.39
CA LYS A 18 4.12 -42.71 8.12
C LYS A 18 3.85 -43.84 9.10
N GLY A 19 3.81 -43.56 10.40
CA GLY A 19 3.55 -44.57 11.41
C GLY A 19 2.19 -45.25 11.25
N LEU A 20 1.16 -44.50 10.85
CA LEU A 20 -0.16 -45.06 10.52
C LEU A 20 -0.11 -45.92 9.25
N ALA A 21 0.60 -45.47 8.22
CA ALA A 21 0.75 -46.18 6.94
C ALA A 21 1.52 -47.50 7.09
N ASP A 22 2.54 -47.54 7.95
CA ASP A 22 3.29 -48.75 8.29
C ASP A 22 2.40 -49.76 9.04
N GLY A 23 1.53 -49.29 9.96
CA GLY A 23 0.58 -50.14 10.68
C GLY A 23 -0.56 -50.71 9.81
N LEU A 24 -0.74 -50.20 8.59
CA LEU A 24 -1.70 -50.69 7.61
C LEU A 24 -1.11 -51.77 6.67
N ASP A 25 0.15 -52.17 6.87
CA ASP A 25 0.87 -53.16 6.06
C ASP A 25 0.83 -52.84 4.55
N LEU A 26 0.81 -51.55 4.20
CA LEU A 26 0.72 -51.09 2.80
C LEU A 26 1.90 -51.56 1.94
N GLN A 27 3.02 -51.93 2.59
CA GLN A 27 4.22 -52.47 1.94
C GLN A 27 4.22 -54.00 1.79
N GLU A 28 3.57 -54.75 2.69
CA GLU A 28 3.56 -56.23 2.65
C GLU A 28 2.58 -56.78 1.60
N LYS A 29 1.47 -56.09 1.35
CA LYS A 29 0.52 -56.42 0.26
C LYS A 29 0.42 -55.24 -0.69
N PRO A 30 1.34 -55.13 -1.67
CA PRO A 30 1.42 -53.96 -2.53
C PRO A 30 0.24 -53.92 -3.50
N SER A 31 -0.87 -53.34 -3.06
CA SER A 31 -1.89 -52.83 -3.96
C SER A 31 -1.33 -51.63 -4.73
N LYS A 32 -1.88 -51.33 -5.90
CA LYS A 32 -1.42 -50.17 -6.70
C LYS A 32 -1.64 -48.87 -5.91
N GLU A 33 -2.70 -48.86 -5.12
CA GLU A 33 -3.11 -47.81 -4.20
C GLU A 33 -2.12 -47.65 -3.04
N GLY A 34 -1.63 -48.75 -2.45
CA GLY A 34 -0.64 -48.70 -1.37
C GLY A 34 0.71 -48.14 -1.81
N LYS A 35 1.16 -48.50 -3.03
CA LYS A 35 2.37 -47.90 -3.64
C LYS A 35 2.21 -46.41 -3.91
N LEU A 36 1.03 -45.97 -4.35
CA LEU A 36 0.74 -44.57 -4.58
C LEU A 36 0.76 -43.78 -3.26
N ILE A 37 0.09 -44.29 -2.22
CA ILE A 37 0.05 -43.67 -0.89
C ILE A 37 1.46 -43.55 -0.30
N ALA A 38 2.28 -44.61 -0.39
CA ALA A 38 3.66 -44.56 0.07
C ALA A 38 4.46 -43.43 -0.62
N LYS A 39 4.31 -43.31 -1.96
CA LYS A 39 4.96 -42.23 -2.71
C LYS A 39 4.46 -40.83 -2.36
N ILE A 40 3.17 -40.69 -2.06
CA ILE A 40 2.61 -39.41 -1.58
C ILE A 40 3.22 -39.04 -0.23
N ILE A 41 3.33 -40.01 0.68
CA ILE A 41 3.92 -39.79 2.01
C ILE A 41 5.40 -39.41 1.90
N ASP A 42 6.16 -40.05 1.02
CA ASP A 42 7.57 -39.67 0.73
C ASP A 42 7.65 -38.19 0.26
N ILE A 43 6.81 -37.78 -0.69
CA ILE A 43 6.81 -36.39 -1.20
C ILE A 43 6.41 -35.40 -0.09
N LEU A 44 5.45 -35.76 0.77
CA LEU A 44 5.06 -34.90 1.88
C LEU A 44 6.17 -34.73 2.92
N GLU A 45 7.05 -35.73 3.08
CA GLU A 45 8.23 -35.62 3.93
C GLU A 45 9.25 -34.65 3.33
N ASP A 46 9.52 -34.77 2.03
CA ASP A 46 10.39 -33.81 1.32
C ASP A 46 9.85 -32.37 1.42
N VAL A 47 8.52 -32.20 1.32
CA VAL A 47 7.87 -30.90 1.54
C VAL A 47 7.99 -30.44 2.98
N GLY A 48 7.89 -31.34 3.95
CA GLY A 48 8.10 -31.02 5.37
C GLY A 48 9.49 -30.43 5.62
N PHE A 49 10.53 -31.09 5.12
CA PHE A 49 11.91 -30.60 5.24
C PHE A 49 12.12 -29.27 4.50
N ALA A 50 11.61 -29.14 3.27
CA ALA A 50 11.73 -27.90 2.52
C ALA A 50 11.04 -26.71 3.21
N VAL A 51 9.92 -26.94 3.90
CA VAL A 51 9.24 -25.88 4.67
C VAL A 51 10.04 -25.52 5.92
N GLU A 52 10.58 -26.50 6.65
CA GLU A 52 11.41 -26.24 7.83
C GLU A 52 12.69 -25.47 7.46
N ASP A 53 13.34 -25.82 6.34
CA ASP A 53 14.49 -25.06 5.83
C ASP A 53 14.10 -23.62 5.45
N LEU A 54 12.94 -23.42 4.80
CA LEU A 54 12.43 -22.09 4.46
C LEU A 54 12.09 -21.26 5.70
N GLU A 55 11.56 -21.86 6.77
CA GLU A 55 11.26 -21.15 8.02
C GLU A 55 12.54 -20.54 8.62
N VAL A 56 13.66 -21.26 8.59
CA VAL A 56 14.97 -20.76 9.06
C VAL A 56 15.49 -19.63 8.17
N GLU A 57 15.38 -19.76 6.85
CA GLU A 57 15.80 -18.70 5.91
C GLU A 57 14.95 -17.43 6.07
N VAL A 58 13.65 -17.57 6.34
CA VAL A 58 12.73 -16.45 6.58
C VAL A 58 13.03 -15.75 7.91
N GLU A 59 13.37 -16.50 8.96
CA GLU A 59 13.81 -15.92 10.23
C GLU A 59 15.08 -15.07 10.01
N ALA A 60 16.09 -15.62 9.33
CA ALA A 60 17.31 -14.88 9.01
C ALA A 60 17.05 -13.64 8.15
N LEU A 61 16.14 -13.73 7.17
CA LEU A 61 15.74 -12.56 6.37
C LEU A 61 15.04 -11.49 7.21
N THR A 62 14.27 -11.89 8.22
CA THR A 62 13.56 -10.96 9.10
C THR A 62 14.56 -10.13 9.89
N ASP A 63 15.60 -10.77 10.46
CA ASP A 63 16.68 -10.08 11.16
C ASP A 63 17.40 -9.06 10.26
N GLU A 64 17.71 -9.44 9.02
CA GLU A 64 18.35 -8.53 8.05
C GLU A 64 17.44 -7.35 7.68
N VAL A 65 16.13 -7.58 7.54
CA VAL A 65 15.16 -6.52 7.26
C VAL A 65 15.06 -5.54 8.44
N GLU A 66 15.12 -6.04 9.69
CA GLU A 66 15.19 -5.19 10.87
C GLU A 66 16.45 -4.32 10.87
N SER A 67 17.61 -4.88 10.53
CA SER A 67 18.86 -4.11 10.38
C SER A 67 18.75 -3.03 9.31
N VAL A 68 18.15 -3.33 8.16
CA VAL A 68 17.95 -2.34 7.09
C VAL A 68 16.97 -1.25 7.54
N ALA A 69 15.95 -1.59 8.32
CA ALA A 69 15.02 -0.60 8.84
C ALA A 69 15.69 0.35 9.84
N GLU A 70 16.60 -0.16 10.69
CA GLU A 70 17.42 0.66 11.58
C GLU A 70 18.33 1.62 10.78
N ASP A 71 19.07 1.10 9.80
CA ASP A 71 19.94 1.92 8.94
C ASP A 71 19.15 3.03 8.20
N LEU A 72 17.94 2.71 7.72
CA LEU A 72 17.07 3.70 7.07
C LEU A 72 16.56 4.76 8.05
N SER A 73 16.28 4.39 9.30
CA SER A 73 15.91 5.34 10.35
C SER A 73 17.07 6.31 10.64
N ASP A 74 18.31 5.81 10.69
CA ASP A 74 19.49 6.66 10.88
C ASP A 74 19.69 7.63 9.71
N VAL A 75 19.43 7.17 8.48
CA VAL A 75 19.45 8.04 7.28
C VAL A 75 18.33 9.07 7.33
N GLU A 76 17.12 8.69 7.76
CA GLU A 76 16.00 9.64 7.93
C GLU A 76 16.39 10.73 8.92
N THR A 77 16.89 10.37 10.10
CA THR A 77 17.40 11.31 11.09
C THR A 77 18.51 12.19 10.51
N MET A 78 19.55 11.62 9.89
CA MET A 78 20.64 12.41 9.30
C MET A 78 20.16 13.35 8.21
N VAL A 79 19.22 12.92 7.37
CA VAL A 79 18.69 13.76 6.30
C VAL A 79 17.82 14.83 6.92
N PHE A 80 16.77 14.51 7.67
CA PHE A 80 15.73 15.44 8.11
C PHE A 80 16.12 16.30 9.31
N GLU A 81 16.90 15.80 10.28
CA GLU A 81 17.33 16.60 11.43
C GLU A 81 18.39 17.66 11.05
N ASP A 82 19.18 17.44 9.98
CA ASP A 82 20.13 18.43 9.45
C ASP A 82 19.44 19.60 8.71
N TRP A 83 18.14 19.51 8.40
CA TRP A 83 17.34 20.65 7.88
C TRP A 83 16.57 21.41 8.98
N GLU A 84 16.56 20.93 10.23
CA GLU A 84 15.85 21.61 11.33
C GLU A 84 16.72 22.63 12.10
N ASP A 85 18.05 22.62 11.92
CA ASP A 85 18.99 23.50 12.62
C ASP A 85 19.49 24.70 11.77
N GLU A 86 19.07 24.83 10.51
CA GLU A 86 19.23 26.08 9.74
C GLU A 86 17.93 26.89 9.81
N ASP A 87 17.95 27.83 10.76
CA ASP A 87 17.11 29.01 10.94
C ASP A 87 16.75 29.68 9.60
N ASP A 88 15.76 29.15 8.87
CA ASP A 88 15.09 29.87 7.78
C ASP A 88 13.58 29.72 7.93
N GLU A 89 12.97 30.85 8.29
CA GLU A 89 11.53 31.06 8.44
C GLU A 89 10.79 31.03 7.09
N ASP A 90 11.25 30.25 6.12
CA ASP A 90 10.65 30.11 4.79
C ASP A 90 10.20 28.65 4.55
N ALA A 91 9.07 28.32 5.18
CA ALA A 91 7.97 27.53 4.61
C ALA A 91 8.32 26.50 3.52
N CYS A 92 8.94 25.36 3.85
CA CYS A 92 8.68 24.03 3.25
C CYS A 92 9.65 22.93 3.74
N GLY A 93 9.66 22.64 5.04
CA GLY A 93 10.42 21.52 5.61
C GLY A 93 9.62 20.22 5.65
N GLY A 94 10.04 19.22 4.87
CA GLY A 94 9.90 17.79 5.19
C GLY A 94 8.48 17.21 5.33
N GLY A 95 7.85 16.88 4.21
CA GLY A 95 6.67 16.00 4.20
C GLY A 95 5.65 16.37 3.13
N CYS A 96 5.82 15.84 1.92
CA CYS A 96 4.92 16.04 0.78
C CYS A 96 4.78 17.52 0.37
N CYS A 97 5.64 17.96 -0.54
CA CYS A 97 5.27 18.99 -1.52
C CYS A 97 4.20 18.45 -2.49
N CYS A 98 3.08 17.93 -1.96
CA CYS A 98 1.83 17.80 -2.69
C CYS A 98 0.95 19.05 -2.55
N SER A 99 1.49 20.13 -2.01
CA SER A 99 0.92 21.48 -2.10
C SER A 99 1.72 22.39 -3.03
N SER A 100 2.56 21.83 -3.91
CA SER A 100 3.26 22.61 -4.96
C SER A 100 3.34 21.89 -6.30
N LEU A 101 2.41 20.97 -6.55
CA LEU A 101 1.85 20.93 -7.89
C LEU A 101 0.80 22.03 -7.88
N ASP A 102 1.14 23.19 -8.44
CA ASP A 102 0.23 24.23 -8.92
C ASP A 102 -1.26 23.84 -8.87
N ASP A 103 -1.91 24.06 -7.73
CA ASP A 103 -3.37 24.08 -7.59
C ASP A 103 -3.83 25.47 -7.12
N ASP A 104 -2.90 26.44 -7.02
CA ASP A 104 -3.19 27.80 -6.57
C ASP A 104 -3.83 28.67 -7.67
N ASP A 105 -3.78 28.26 -8.94
CA ASP A 105 -4.31 29.06 -10.05
C ASP A 105 -5.57 28.46 -10.68
N PHE A 106 -6.11 27.35 -10.17
CA PHE A 106 -7.30 26.68 -10.72
C PHE A 106 -8.54 26.82 -9.81
N PHE A 107 -9.66 27.26 -10.40
CA PHE A 107 -10.94 27.46 -9.73
C PHE A 107 -12.00 26.53 -10.32
N GLU A 108 -12.76 25.85 -9.47
CA GLU A 108 -13.89 25.00 -9.87
C GLU A 108 -15.20 25.80 -9.79
N ILE A 109 -15.93 25.83 -10.91
CA ILE A 109 -17.19 26.57 -11.04
C ILE A 109 -18.25 25.71 -11.74
N GLU A 110 -19.52 25.88 -11.39
CA GLU A 110 -20.62 25.18 -12.06
C GLU A 110 -21.01 25.90 -13.36
N CYS A 111 -21.07 25.18 -14.48
CA CYS A 111 -21.51 25.78 -15.75
C CYS A 111 -23.02 26.10 -15.72
N PRO A 112 -23.45 27.36 -15.94
CA PRO A 112 -24.86 27.75 -15.87
C PRO A 112 -25.74 27.12 -16.96
N SER A 113 -25.16 26.66 -18.07
CA SER A 113 -25.88 26.04 -19.18
C SER A 113 -26.14 24.55 -18.97
N CYS A 114 -25.21 23.81 -18.37
CA CYS A 114 -25.27 22.35 -18.30
C CYS A 114 -25.16 21.76 -16.88
N GLY A 115 -24.78 22.56 -15.89
CA GLY A 115 -24.66 22.14 -14.48
C GLY A 115 -23.50 21.21 -14.21
N GLU A 116 -22.50 21.16 -15.10
CA GLU A 116 -21.26 20.40 -14.88
C GLU A 116 -20.22 21.30 -14.23
N ASP A 117 -19.49 20.75 -13.27
CA ASP A 117 -18.36 21.41 -12.63
C ASP A 117 -17.19 21.50 -13.61
N ILE A 118 -16.71 22.71 -13.85
CA ILE A 118 -15.60 23.00 -14.77
C ILE A 118 -14.48 23.69 -14.00
N VAL A 119 -13.25 23.31 -14.32
CA VAL A 119 -12.04 23.87 -13.73
C VAL A 119 -11.47 24.91 -14.70
N ILE A 120 -11.28 26.14 -14.21
CA ILE A 120 -10.74 27.28 -14.96
C ILE A 120 -9.50 27.83 -14.27
N ASP A 121 -8.58 28.42 -15.03
CA ASP A 121 -7.40 29.07 -14.46
C ASP A 121 -7.58 30.58 -14.23
N GLU A 122 -6.69 31.20 -13.44
CA GLU A 122 -6.68 32.65 -13.14
C GLU A 122 -6.67 33.52 -14.42
N SER A 123 -6.04 33.06 -15.50
CA SER A 123 -5.99 33.83 -16.75
C SER A 123 -7.36 33.93 -17.44
N ILE A 124 -8.23 32.94 -17.25
CA ILE A 124 -9.62 32.96 -17.75
C ILE A 124 -10.49 33.88 -16.89
N LEU A 125 -10.24 33.93 -15.58
CA LEU A 125 -10.91 34.85 -14.66
C LEU A 125 -10.60 36.31 -15.02
N ASP A 126 -9.34 36.64 -15.31
CA ASP A 126 -8.91 37.97 -15.72
C ASP A 126 -9.55 38.45 -17.03
N ILE A 127 -9.82 37.52 -17.95
CA ILE A 127 -10.47 37.82 -19.24
C ILE A 127 -11.99 38.00 -19.05
N GLY A 128 -12.58 37.35 -18.05
CA GLY A 128 -14.01 37.43 -17.74
C GLY A 128 -14.93 36.69 -18.73
N GLU A 129 -14.38 35.83 -19.59
CA GLU A 129 -15.14 35.00 -20.54
C GLU A 129 -14.71 33.52 -20.43
N VAL A 130 -15.57 32.68 -19.85
CA VAL A 130 -15.35 31.24 -19.68
C VAL A 130 -16.06 30.48 -20.79
N THR A 131 -15.38 29.52 -21.41
CA THR A 131 -16.00 28.57 -22.35
C THR A 131 -16.08 27.20 -21.72
N CYS A 132 -17.30 26.66 -21.56
CA CYS A 132 -17.48 25.33 -20.99
C CYS A 132 -16.95 24.24 -21.94
N PRO A 133 -16.04 23.35 -21.50
CA PRO A 133 -15.55 22.25 -22.33
C PRO A 133 -16.60 21.17 -22.61
N ASN A 134 -17.65 21.07 -21.78
CA ASN A 134 -18.69 20.05 -21.90
C ASN A 134 -19.76 20.43 -22.95
N CYS A 135 -20.33 21.64 -22.87
CA CYS A 135 -21.39 22.08 -23.78
C CYS A 135 -20.93 23.07 -24.87
N GLY A 136 -19.75 23.68 -24.71
CA GLY A 136 -19.21 24.66 -25.65
C GLY A 136 -19.84 26.06 -25.54
N ASP A 137 -20.70 26.29 -24.56
CA ASP A 137 -21.27 27.61 -24.32
C ASP A 137 -20.25 28.54 -23.68
N LYS A 138 -20.39 29.83 -24.01
CA LYS A 138 -19.57 30.91 -23.48
C LYS A 138 -20.39 31.78 -22.55
N PHE A 139 -19.88 32.04 -21.36
CA PHE A 139 -20.52 32.89 -20.39
C PHE A 139 -19.49 33.78 -19.69
N SER A 140 -19.93 34.97 -19.27
CA SER A 140 -19.10 35.91 -18.53
C SER A 140 -19.41 35.83 -17.04
N MET A 141 -18.38 36.02 -16.22
CA MET A 141 -18.50 36.10 -14.77
C MET A 141 -18.17 37.53 -14.34
N ASP A 142 -19.10 38.18 -13.65
CA ASP A 142 -18.85 39.50 -13.04
C ASP A 142 -18.37 39.26 -11.61
N LEU A 143 -17.08 39.52 -11.36
CA LEU A 143 -16.53 39.56 -10.00
C LEU A 143 -17.01 40.85 -9.34
N VAL A 144 -17.87 40.75 -8.34
CA VAL A 144 -18.24 41.87 -7.48
C VAL A 144 -17.28 41.89 -6.29
N ASP A 145 -16.48 42.95 -6.18
CA ASP A 145 -15.66 43.18 -4.99
C ASP A 145 -16.60 43.39 -3.78
N GLU A 146 -16.47 42.56 -2.74
CA GLU A 146 -17.24 42.68 -1.48
C GLU A 146 -17.05 44.03 -0.76
N ALA A 147 -16.12 44.89 -1.22
CA ALA A 147 -15.90 46.23 -0.70
C ALA A 147 -16.90 47.29 -1.22
N GLU A 148 -17.69 47.00 -2.26
CA GLU A 148 -18.69 47.91 -2.83
C GLU A 148 -20.14 47.51 -2.48
N ALA A 149 -20.33 46.53 -1.57
CA ALA A 149 -21.65 46.11 -1.08
C ALA A 149 -22.16 46.89 0.15
N GLU A 150 -21.55 48.04 0.46
CA GLU A 150 -22.02 49.00 1.47
C GLU A 150 -22.14 50.40 0.85
N ASP A 151 -23.12 50.62 -0.02
CA ASP A 151 -23.90 51.87 -0.12
C ASP A 151 -24.76 51.86 -1.40
N GLU A 152 -26.04 51.49 -1.26
CA GLU A 152 -27.18 52.21 -1.84
C GLU A 152 -28.48 51.62 -1.24
N GLU A 153 -29.31 52.50 -0.66
CA GLU A 153 -30.54 52.24 0.11
C GLU A 153 -31.60 51.32 -0.54
#